data_AF-A0AAW1M1X7-F1
#
_entry.id   AF-A0AAW1M1X7-F1
#
_cell.length_a   1.000
_cell.length_b   1.000
_cell.length_c   1.000
_cell.angle_alpha   90.00
_cell.angle_beta   90.00
_cell.angle_gamma   90.00
#
_symmetry.space_group_name_H-M   'P 1'
#
loop_
_entity.id
_entity.type
_entity.pdbx_description
1 polymer ?
#
loop_
_entity_poly.entity_id
_entity_poly.type
_entity_poly.pdbx_seq_one_letter_code
_entity_poly.pdbx_strand_id
1 'polypeptide(L)'
;MCENLMNEKPSIRSVLDKQSRKEKSDYRTRLNASIDCTRLLLSKGMAFRGHNEHEFSRNKGNFIEVLEWYSTQVDKVAHVMLKNAPKNLKLTFPEIQKDIVKAVATATVERAFSAINFIENDLRNKMGDDFLNDCMVTYIEKDVFASLSNDGIMRRFQNMKSRRQQLY
;
A
#
# COMPACT_ATOMS: atom_id res chain seq x y z
N MET A 1 13.07 41.28 28.64
CA MET A 1 12.33 40.06 29.01
C MET A 1 12.87 38.95 28.13
N CYS A 2 13.77 38.13 28.68
CA CYS A 2 14.61 37.17 27.96
C CYS A 2 13.93 35.80 27.89
N GLU A 3 12.91 35.64 27.04
CA GLU A 3 12.21 34.35 26.89
C GLU A 3 12.80 33.43 25.82
N ASN A 4 13.73 33.93 24.98
CA ASN A 4 14.31 33.13 23.88
C ASN A 4 15.56 32.31 24.25
N LEU A 5 15.87 32.14 25.53
CA LEU A 5 17.04 31.37 26.00
C LEU A 5 16.68 30.06 26.73
N MET A 6 15.39 29.72 26.86
CA MET A 6 14.94 28.50 27.57
C MET A 6 14.76 27.27 26.69
N ASN A 7 15.17 27.30 25.42
CA ASN A 7 15.16 26.10 24.59
C ASN A 7 16.49 25.36 24.76
N GLU A 8 16.54 24.39 25.68
CA GLU A 8 17.65 23.45 25.79
C GLU A 8 17.91 22.82 24.42
N LYS A 9 19.16 22.89 23.96
CA LYS A 9 19.56 22.24 22.71
C LYS A 9 19.24 20.74 22.84
N PRO A 10 18.38 20.18 21.99
CA PRO A 10 17.99 18.78 22.10
C PRO A 10 19.23 17.90 21.97
N SER A 11 19.34 16.88 22.82
CA SER A 11 20.45 15.93 22.75
C SER A 11 20.48 15.27 21.38
N ILE A 12 21.69 14.94 20.89
CA ILE A 12 21.89 14.25 19.60
C ILE A 12 20.98 13.02 19.49
N ARG A 13 20.83 12.28 20.59
CA ARG A 13 19.94 11.12 20.69
C ARG A 13 18.48 11.47 20.40
N SER A 14 17.96 12.53 21.03
CA SER A 14 16.57 12.96 20.83
C SER A 14 16.30 13.46 19.39
N VAL A 15 17.30 14.05 18.73
CA VAL A 15 17.21 14.47 17.33
C VAL A 15 17.21 13.26 16.40
N LEU A 16 18.11 12.30 16.62
CA LEU A 16 18.17 11.05 15.86
C LEU A 16 16.86 10.25 15.96
N ASP A 17 16.30 10.15 17.17
CA ASP A 17 15.03 9.45 17.39
C ASP A 17 13.87 10.13 16.66
N LYS A 18 13.80 11.46 16.69
CA LYS A 18 12.79 12.23 15.94
C LYS A 18 12.93 12.04 14.43
N GLN A 19 14.15 12.08 13.92
CA GLN A 19 14.44 11.88 12.50
C GLN A 19 14.05 10.46 12.05
N SER A 20 14.43 9.44 12.81
CA SER A 20 14.07 8.05 12.53
C SER A 20 12.55 7.83 12.51
N ARG A 21 11.82 8.43 13.46
CA ARG A 21 10.35 8.38 13.49
C ARG A 21 9.73 9.04 12.25
N LYS A 22 10.27 10.19 11.83
CA LYS A 22 9.82 10.88 10.62
C LYS A 22 10.04 10.03 9.38
N GLU A 23 11.21 9.43 9.22
CA GLU A 23 11.52 8.56 8.07
C GLU A 23 10.60 7.34 7.98
N LYS A 24 10.28 6.71 9.12
CA LYS A 24 9.28 5.63 9.18
C LYS A 24 7.90 6.14 8.79
N SER A 25 7.48 7.31 9.27
CA SER A 25 6.18 7.91 8.92
C SER A 25 6.08 8.23 7.42
N ASP A 26 7.13 8.82 6.85
CA ASP A 26 7.21 9.15 5.43
C ASP A 26 7.21 7.89 4.58
N TYR A 27 7.93 6.84 4.99
CA TYR A 27 7.89 5.54 4.32
C TYR A 27 6.50 4.91 4.35
N ARG A 28 5.82 4.93 5.50
CA ARG A 28 4.46 4.41 5.66
C ARG A 28 3.46 5.13 4.76
N THR A 29 3.56 6.47 4.69
CA THR A 29 2.70 7.29 3.82
C THR A 29 2.91 6.92 2.35
N ARG A 30 4.17 6.75 1.93
CA ARG A 30 4.48 6.33 0.55
C ARG A 30 3.93 4.94 0.23
N LEU A 31 4.15 3.98 1.13
CA LEU A 31 3.71 2.60 0.93
C LEU A 31 2.18 2.49 0.90
N ASN A 32 1.46 3.24 1.73
CA ASN A 32 0.00 3.34 1.65
C ASN A 32 -0.45 3.83 0.28
N ALA A 33 0.13 4.91 -0.22
CA ALA A 33 -0.23 5.44 -1.52
C ALA A 33 0.05 4.46 -2.67
N SER A 34 1.17 3.72 -2.61
CA SER A 34 1.45 2.65 -3.58
C SER A 34 0.47 1.47 -3.48
N ILE A 35 0.00 1.12 -2.29
CA ILE A 35 -1.04 0.08 -2.10
C ILE A 35 -2.38 0.57 -2.67
N ASP A 36 -2.76 1.82 -2.42
CA ASP A 36 -4.01 2.39 -2.93
C ASP A 36 -4.02 2.45 -4.46
N CYS A 37 -2.92 2.87 -5.09
CA CYS A 37 -2.76 2.85 -6.55
C CYS A 37 -2.84 1.42 -7.10
N THR A 38 -2.16 0.47 -6.44
CA THR A 38 -2.22 -0.96 -6.80
C THR A 38 -3.65 -1.48 -6.76
N ARG A 39 -4.41 -1.15 -5.71
CA ARG A 39 -5.82 -1.55 -5.59
C ARG A 39 -6.68 -0.99 -6.70
N LEU A 40 -6.53 0.30 -7.01
CA LEU A 40 -7.27 0.94 -8.08
C LEU A 40 -7.03 0.20 -9.40
N LEU A 41 -5.77 -0.02 -9.78
CA LEU A 41 -5.42 -0.67 -11.04
C LEU A 41 -5.96 -2.11 -11.12
N LEU A 42 -5.79 -2.90 -10.05
CA LEU A 42 -6.32 -4.27 -9.99
C LEU A 42 -7.85 -4.29 -10.09
N SER A 43 -8.53 -3.41 -9.36
CA SER A 43 -10.00 -3.34 -9.35
C SER A 43 -10.61 -2.95 -10.71
N LYS A 44 -9.83 -2.31 -11.57
CA LYS A 44 -10.24 -1.87 -12.90
C LYS A 44 -9.66 -2.73 -14.02
N GLY A 45 -8.89 -3.77 -13.70
CA GLY A 45 -8.20 -4.61 -14.69
C GLY A 45 -7.19 -3.83 -15.55
N MET A 46 -6.64 -2.73 -15.03
CA MET A 46 -5.71 -1.88 -15.77
C MET A 46 -4.29 -2.43 -15.70
N ALA A 47 -3.56 -2.33 -16.81
CA ALA A 47 -2.14 -2.65 -16.84
C ALA A 47 -1.35 -1.71 -15.90
N PHE A 48 -0.33 -2.23 -15.22
CA PHE A 48 0.49 -1.43 -14.31
C PHE A 48 1.56 -0.61 -15.04
N ARG A 49 2.12 -1.18 -16.11
CA ARG A 49 3.32 -0.68 -16.78
C ARG A 49 3.04 -0.18 -18.18
N GLY A 50 3.85 0.81 -18.58
CA GLY A 50 3.98 1.26 -19.96
C GLY A 50 5.23 0.65 -20.60
N HIS A 51 5.49 1.01 -21.87
CA HIS A 51 6.71 0.57 -22.56
C HIS A 51 7.98 1.19 -21.97
N ASN A 52 7.89 2.38 -21.33
CA ASN A 52 9.04 3.10 -20.79
C ASN A 52 8.68 3.87 -19.51
N GLU A 53 9.18 3.43 -18.34
CA GLU A 53 8.93 4.07 -17.04
C GLU A 53 9.88 5.24 -16.71
N HIS A 54 10.62 5.76 -17.71
CA HIS A 54 11.54 6.87 -17.51
C HIS A 54 10.79 8.18 -17.16
N GLU A 55 11.35 9.02 -16.28
CA GLU A 55 10.72 10.25 -15.76
C GLU A 55 10.23 11.21 -16.86
N PHE A 56 10.93 11.24 -18.00
CA PHE A 56 10.60 12.10 -19.16
C PHE A 56 9.80 11.37 -20.26
N SER A 57 9.39 10.12 -20.04
CA SER A 57 8.55 9.39 -21.00
C SER A 57 7.15 10.03 -21.05
N ARG A 58 6.54 10.04 -22.24
CA ARG A 58 5.13 10.43 -22.42
C ARG A 58 4.14 9.39 -21.89
N ASN A 59 4.59 8.14 -21.75
CA ASN A 59 3.81 7.05 -21.18
C ASN A 59 4.70 6.36 -20.16
N LYS A 60 4.52 6.71 -18.89
CA LYS A 60 5.31 6.19 -17.75
C LYS A 60 4.69 4.93 -17.16
N GLY A 61 3.61 4.44 -17.76
CA GLY A 61 2.78 3.39 -17.21
C GLY A 61 1.79 3.92 -16.19
N ASN A 62 0.63 3.26 -16.13
CA ASN A 62 -0.49 3.69 -15.29
C ASN A 62 -0.13 3.77 -13.81
N PHE A 63 0.77 2.91 -13.31
CA PHE A 63 1.17 2.97 -11.91
C PHE A 63 1.87 4.28 -11.56
N ILE A 64 2.84 4.72 -12.36
CA ILE A 64 3.57 5.97 -12.10
C ILE A 64 2.66 7.17 -12.32
N GLU A 65 1.84 7.16 -13.36
CA GLU A 65 0.93 8.26 -13.68
C GLU A 65 -0.17 8.43 -12.63
N VAL A 66 -0.78 7.34 -12.14
CA VAL A 66 -1.74 7.40 -11.04
C VAL A 66 -1.05 7.85 -9.74
N LEU A 67 0.18 7.41 -9.48
CA LEU A 67 0.92 7.82 -8.28
C LEU A 67 1.26 9.32 -8.31
N GLU A 68 1.65 9.82 -9.48
CA GLU A 68 1.87 11.25 -9.73
C GLU A 68 0.58 12.04 -9.53
N TRP A 69 -0.51 11.62 -10.18
CA TRP A 69 -1.81 12.23 -10.00
C TRP A 69 -2.23 12.23 -8.53
N TYR A 70 -2.11 11.11 -7.82
CA TYR A 70 -2.49 11.02 -6.41
C TYR A 70 -1.69 11.98 -5.52
N SER A 71 -0.40 12.17 -5.82
CA SER A 71 0.43 13.15 -5.13
C SER A 71 -0.02 14.60 -5.36
N THR A 72 -0.71 14.91 -6.46
CA THR A 72 -1.30 16.23 -6.69
C THR A 72 -2.60 16.46 -5.93
N GLN A 73 -3.28 15.39 -5.51
CA GLN A 73 -4.58 15.46 -4.84
C GLN A 73 -4.47 15.44 -3.32
N VAL A 74 -3.38 14.88 -2.77
CA VAL A 74 -3.21 14.69 -1.32
C VAL A 74 -1.90 15.32 -0.85
N ASP A 75 -1.98 16.45 -0.14
CA ASP A 75 -0.82 17.21 0.36
C ASP A 75 0.18 16.34 1.12
N LYS A 76 -0.33 15.46 2.01
CA LYS A 76 0.52 14.54 2.79
C LYS A 76 1.35 13.62 1.89
N VAL A 77 0.81 13.19 0.76
CA VAL A 77 1.49 12.32 -0.21
C VAL A 77 2.47 13.15 -1.04
N ALA A 78 2.08 14.35 -1.45
CA ALA A 78 2.93 15.29 -2.22
C ALA A 78 4.30 15.51 -1.56
N HIS A 79 4.30 15.75 -0.24
CA HIS A 79 5.51 16.09 0.50
C HIS A 79 6.51 14.93 0.66
N VAL A 80 6.07 13.68 0.48
CA VAL A 80 6.91 12.50 0.77
C VAL A 80 7.21 11.65 -0.45
N MET A 81 6.56 11.90 -1.59
CA MET A 81 6.64 11.05 -2.79
C MET A 81 7.55 11.60 -3.90
N LEU A 82 7.90 10.72 -4.83
CA LEU A 82 8.58 11.03 -6.10
C LEU A 82 9.90 11.78 -5.94
N LYS A 83 9.92 13.09 -6.20
CA LYS A 83 11.13 13.95 -6.13
C LYS A 83 11.59 14.17 -4.69
N ASN A 84 10.67 14.07 -3.73
CA ASN A 84 10.93 14.26 -2.30
C ASN A 84 11.36 12.97 -1.59
N ALA A 85 11.18 11.81 -2.24
CA ALA A 85 11.59 10.52 -1.72
C ALA A 85 13.08 10.24 -2.02
N PRO A 86 13.87 9.76 -1.03
CA PRO A 86 15.19 9.18 -1.27
C PRO A 86 15.11 8.12 -2.38
N LYS A 87 16.11 8.07 -3.28
CA LYS A 87 16.07 7.23 -4.49
C LYS A 87 15.67 5.78 -4.23
N ASN A 88 16.22 5.18 -3.17
CA ASN A 88 15.96 3.80 -2.75
C ASN A 88 14.54 3.57 -2.16
N LEU A 89 13.80 4.62 -1.86
CA LEU A 89 12.51 4.58 -1.17
C LEU A 89 11.35 5.16 -2.02
N LYS A 90 11.55 5.31 -3.34
CA LYS A 90 10.48 5.77 -4.26
C LYS A 90 9.38 4.73 -4.46
N LEU A 91 9.66 3.45 -4.21
CA LEU A 91 8.77 2.30 -4.41
C LEU A 91 8.26 2.10 -5.85
N THR A 92 8.76 2.87 -6.81
CA THR A 92 8.39 2.80 -8.24
C THR A 92 9.16 1.73 -9.02
N PHE A 93 10.18 1.10 -8.43
CA PHE A 93 10.99 0.13 -9.17
C PHE A 93 10.16 -1.11 -9.55
N PRO A 94 10.29 -1.63 -10.79
CA PRO A 94 9.60 -2.81 -11.29
C PRO A 94 9.44 -3.98 -10.30
N GLU A 95 10.53 -4.40 -9.66
CA GLU A 95 10.50 -5.53 -8.73
C GLU A 95 9.79 -5.21 -7.41
N ILE A 96 9.82 -3.95 -6.97
CA ILE A 96 9.07 -3.49 -5.79
C ILE A 96 7.58 -3.47 -6.10
N GLN A 97 7.17 -2.95 -7.26
CA GLN A 97 5.76 -2.96 -7.68
C GLN A 97 5.21 -4.39 -7.72
N LYS A 98 5.95 -5.35 -8.32
CA LYS A 98 5.57 -6.77 -8.34
C LYS A 98 5.42 -7.34 -6.93
N ASP A 99 6.33 -6.99 -6.03
CA ASP A 99 6.27 -7.42 -4.64
C ASP A 99 5.02 -6.85 -3.93
N ILE A 100 4.67 -5.58 -4.15
CA ILE A 100 3.43 -4.99 -3.62
C ILE A 100 2.20 -5.71 -4.15
N VAL A 101 2.14 -5.97 -5.47
CA VAL A 101 1.06 -6.73 -6.10
C VAL A 101 0.93 -8.11 -5.47
N LYS A 102 2.05 -8.83 -5.26
CA LYS A 102 2.04 -10.12 -4.58
C LYS A 102 1.47 -10.02 -3.16
N ALA A 103 1.88 -9.03 -2.37
CA ALA A 103 1.34 -8.85 -1.02
C ALA A 103 -0.17 -8.57 -1.02
N VAL A 104 -0.65 -7.74 -1.95
CA VAL A 104 -2.09 -7.47 -2.13
C VAL A 104 -2.83 -8.75 -2.54
N ALA A 105 -2.31 -9.48 -3.53
CA ALA A 105 -2.91 -10.73 -4.01
C ALA A 105 -2.99 -11.79 -2.90
N THR A 106 -1.89 -12.03 -2.18
CA THR A 106 -1.86 -12.97 -1.04
C THR A 106 -2.88 -12.58 0.03
N ALA A 107 -2.94 -11.30 0.42
CA ALA A 107 -3.92 -10.82 1.40
C ALA A 107 -5.36 -11.05 0.92
N THR A 108 -5.62 -10.82 -0.37
CA THR A 108 -6.93 -11.01 -1.00
C THR A 108 -7.35 -12.47 -0.95
N VAL A 109 -6.46 -13.37 -1.36
CA VAL A 109 -6.72 -14.82 -1.36
C VAL A 109 -6.97 -15.34 0.05
N GLU A 110 -6.14 -14.98 1.03
CA GLU A 110 -6.34 -15.39 2.42
C GLU A 110 -7.66 -14.87 3.00
N ARG A 111 -8.03 -13.63 2.68
CA ARG A 111 -9.32 -13.06 3.12
C ARG A 111 -10.50 -13.73 2.43
N ALA A 112 -10.37 -14.09 1.15
CA ALA A 112 -11.38 -14.83 0.41
C ALA A 112 -11.61 -16.21 1.02
N PHE A 113 -10.55 -16.98 1.30
CA PHE A 113 -10.65 -18.27 1.98
C PHE A 113 -11.29 -18.14 3.36
N SER A 114 -10.93 -17.11 4.13
CA SER A 114 -11.57 -16.87 5.43
C SER A 114 -13.06 -16.55 5.31
N ALA A 115 -13.46 -15.77 4.30
CA ALA A 115 -14.85 -15.47 4.03
C ALA A 115 -15.64 -16.71 3.59
N ILE A 116 -15.06 -17.51 2.68
CA ILE A 116 -15.61 -18.79 2.22
C ILE A 116 -15.85 -19.70 3.42
N ASN A 117 -14.84 -19.92 4.26
CA ASN A 117 -14.98 -20.80 5.42
C ASN A 117 -16.06 -20.29 6.40
N PHE A 118 -16.20 -18.98 6.57
CA PHE A 118 -17.26 -18.42 7.41
C PHE A 118 -18.65 -18.68 6.81
N ILE A 119 -18.81 -18.41 5.51
CA ILE A 119 -20.06 -18.59 4.77
C ILE A 119 -20.45 -20.06 4.69
N GLU A 120 -19.53 -20.97 4.33
CA GLU A 120 -19.82 -22.40 4.24
C GLU A 120 -20.23 -22.99 5.59
N ASN A 121 -19.64 -22.54 6.71
CA ASN A 121 -20.02 -23.05 8.02
C ASN A 121 -21.41 -22.54 8.49
N ASP A 122 -21.78 -21.31 8.17
CA ASP A 122 -23.05 -20.69 8.62
C ASP A 122 -24.23 -20.88 7.65
N LEU A 123 -23.97 -20.80 6.34
CA LEU A 123 -25.00 -20.77 5.28
C LEU A 123 -25.24 -22.10 4.58
N ARG A 124 -24.27 -23.03 4.57
CA ARG A 124 -24.47 -24.38 3.98
C ARG A 124 -25.59 -25.17 4.65
N ASN A 125 -25.92 -24.83 5.90
CA ASN A 125 -27.05 -25.41 6.62
C ASN A 125 -28.43 -24.86 6.19
N LYS A 126 -28.48 -23.85 5.31
CA LYS A 126 -29.70 -23.09 4.98
C LYS A 126 -29.97 -22.91 3.48
N MET A 127 -29.01 -23.23 2.61
CA MET A 127 -29.03 -22.84 1.19
C MET A 127 -28.54 -23.99 0.29
N GLY A 128 -29.08 -24.08 -0.93
CA GLY A 128 -28.62 -25.06 -1.93
C GLY A 128 -27.26 -24.69 -2.54
N ASP A 129 -26.50 -25.70 -2.97
CA ASP A 129 -25.08 -25.57 -3.37
C ASP A 129 -24.87 -24.57 -4.52
N ASP A 130 -25.72 -24.57 -5.56
CA ASP A 130 -25.56 -23.67 -6.72
C ASP A 130 -25.76 -22.20 -6.34
N PHE A 131 -26.78 -21.91 -5.52
CA PHE A 131 -27.06 -20.55 -5.07
C PHE A 131 -26.00 -20.05 -4.09
N LEU A 132 -25.45 -20.93 -3.25
CA LEU A 132 -24.33 -20.62 -2.38
C LEU A 132 -23.09 -20.25 -3.19
N ASN A 133 -22.78 -21.01 -4.25
CA ASN A 133 -21.62 -20.76 -5.11
C ASN A 133 -21.69 -19.40 -5.83
N ASP A 134 -22.84 -19.05 -6.43
CA ASP A 134 -23.04 -17.77 -7.10
C ASP A 134 -22.92 -16.57 -6.12
N CYS A 135 -23.45 -16.72 -4.91
CA CYS A 135 -23.33 -15.70 -3.85
C CYS A 135 -21.87 -15.56 -3.38
N MET A 136 -21.12 -16.66 -3.30
CA MET A 136 -19.71 -16.64 -2.88
C MET A 136 -18.82 -15.92 -3.89
N VAL A 137 -18.96 -16.21 -5.19
CA VAL A 137 -18.17 -15.55 -6.24
C VAL A 137 -18.38 -14.03 -6.22
N THR A 138 -19.64 -13.59 -6.17
CA THR A 138 -19.98 -12.16 -6.18
C THR A 138 -19.51 -11.42 -4.91
N TYR A 139 -19.59 -12.06 -3.73
CA TYR A 139 -19.08 -11.50 -2.47
C TYR A 139 -17.54 -11.40 -2.44
N ILE A 140 -16.85 -12.42 -2.95
CA ILE A 140 -15.38 -12.45 -2.99
C ILE A 140 -14.84 -11.36 -3.92
N GLU A 141 -15.46 -11.14 -5.07
CA GLU A 141 -14.97 -10.15 -6.04
C GLU A 141 -15.09 -8.70 -5.55
N LYS A 142 -16.13 -8.37 -4.76
CA LYS A 142 -16.41 -6.98 -4.34
C LYS A 142 -16.06 -6.70 -2.88
N ASP A 143 -16.57 -7.50 -1.95
CA ASP A 143 -16.53 -7.16 -0.52
C ASP A 143 -15.22 -7.58 0.14
N VAL A 144 -14.68 -8.73 -0.25
CA VAL A 144 -13.38 -9.21 0.26
C VAL A 144 -12.27 -8.23 -0.11
N PHE A 145 -12.20 -7.80 -1.38
CA PHE A 145 -11.17 -6.87 -1.85
C PHE A 145 -11.25 -5.50 -1.15
N ALA A 146 -12.47 -4.97 -0.98
CA ALA A 146 -12.71 -3.70 -0.30
C ALA A 146 -12.40 -3.78 1.22
N SER A 147 -12.61 -4.94 1.86
CA SER A 147 -12.40 -5.12 3.29
C SER A 147 -10.94 -5.22 3.74
N LEU A 148 -9.99 -5.33 2.80
CA LEU A 148 -8.57 -5.47 3.14
C LEU A 148 -8.05 -4.18 3.78
N SER A 149 -7.35 -4.28 4.92
CA SER A 149 -6.68 -3.12 5.50
C SER A 149 -5.30 -2.90 4.88
N ASN A 150 -4.92 -1.63 4.69
CA ASN A 150 -3.57 -1.28 4.24
C ASN A 150 -2.52 -1.82 5.21
N ASP A 151 -2.81 -1.85 6.51
CA ASP A 151 -1.94 -2.41 7.54
C ASP A 151 -1.67 -3.92 7.36
N GLY A 152 -2.70 -4.69 7.01
CA GLY A 152 -2.55 -6.12 6.75
C GLY A 152 -1.67 -6.40 5.53
N ILE A 153 -1.83 -5.61 4.47
CA ILE A 153 -1.03 -5.71 3.24
C ILE A 153 0.41 -5.27 3.50
N MET A 154 0.58 -4.16 4.22
CA MET A 154 1.88 -3.61 4.58
C MET A 154 2.72 -4.61 5.39
N ARG A 155 2.09 -5.29 6.36
CA ARG A 155 2.77 -6.34 7.15
C ARG A 155 3.25 -7.49 6.28
N ARG A 156 2.41 -7.99 5.37
CA ARG A 156 2.80 -9.03 4.40
C ARG A 156 3.94 -8.54 3.52
N PHE A 157 3.82 -7.32 3.00
CA PHE A 157 4.86 -6.70 2.21
C PHE A 157 6.16 -6.53 3.00
N GLN A 158 6.17 -6.26 4.30
CA GLN A 158 7.42 -6.17 5.06
C GLN A 158 8.08 -7.53 5.29
N ASN A 159 7.28 -8.60 5.38
CA ASN A 159 7.77 -9.93 5.72
C ASN A 159 8.37 -10.71 4.54
N MET A 160 8.11 -10.34 3.27
CA MET A 160 8.59 -11.19 2.15
C MET A 160 10.10 -11.06 1.80
N LYS A 161 10.85 -10.03 2.24
CA LYS A 161 12.30 -9.85 1.95
C LYS A 161 13.02 -8.96 2.98
N SER A 162 14.30 -9.21 3.25
CA SER A 162 15.16 -8.46 4.19
C SER A 162 15.55 -7.03 3.78
N ARG A 163 15.34 -6.65 2.51
CA ARG A 163 15.76 -5.35 1.95
C ARG A 163 14.73 -4.23 2.09
N ARG A 164 13.69 -4.41 2.91
CA ARG A 164 12.56 -3.48 3.06
C ARG A 164 12.65 -2.73 4.38
N GLN A 165 12.24 -1.46 4.38
CA GLN A 165 12.23 -0.66 5.61
C GLN A 165 11.16 -1.21 6.57
N GLN A 166 11.61 -1.63 7.75
CA GLN A 166 10.73 -2.11 8.82
C GLN A 166 10.11 -0.91 9.54
N LEU A 167 8.79 -0.95 9.71
CA LEU A 167 8.04 0.13 10.36
C LEU A 167 7.89 -0.08 11.87
N TYR A 168 8.12 -1.30 12.35
CA TYR A 168 8.03 -1.70 13.75
C TYR A 168 9.45 -1.90 14.28
#